data_AF-A0A9E1M0D4-F1
#
_entry.id   AF-A0A9E1M0D4-F1
#
_cell.length_a   1.000
_cell.length_b   1.000
_cell.length_c   1.000
_cell.angle_alpha   90.00
_cell.angle_beta   90.00
_cell.angle_gamma   90.00
#
_symmetry.space_group_name_H-M   'P 1'
#
loop_
_entity.id
_entity.type
_entity.pdbx_description
1 polymer ?
#
loop_
_entity_poly.entity_id
_entity_poly.type
_entity_poly.pdbx_seq_one_letter_code
_entity_poly.pdbx_strand_id
1 'polypeptide(L)'
;MAIMTGRYSNKELRNDGYYPVGISVGKPRFSTGYEIREQCYALAPRYDMLKLGYEEYKAEYFKKLDKIGVDKIIGIVQRLDAKAQEEDKKLVLLCFEDIRKPENWCHRTLFAEWWLAHTGEVIEEMPEADALKQPKAAKPPEEKVEQLSLL
;
A
#
# COMPACT_ATOMS: atom_id res chain seq x y z
N MET A 1 5.24 16.93 9.51
CA MET A 1 4.58 15.75 10.12
C MET A 1 5.44 14.52 9.84
N ALA A 2 5.34 13.42 10.60
CA ALA A 2 6.14 12.22 10.35
C ALA A 2 5.25 11.07 9.81
N ILE A 3 4.88 11.16 8.54
CA ILE A 3 4.00 10.17 7.88
C ILE A 3 4.82 9.33 6.91
N MET A 4 4.53 8.03 6.85
CA MET A 4 5.04 7.13 5.81
C MET A 4 3.91 6.33 5.16
N THR A 5 4.18 5.76 4.00
CA THR A 5 3.36 4.69 3.41
C THR A 5 4.06 3.35 3.49
N GLY A 6 3.30 2.26 3.50
CA GLY A 6 3.86 0.91 3.50
C GLY A 6 2.84 -0.13 3.08
N ARG A 7 3.29 -1.38 2.93
CA ARG A 7 2.39 -2.52 2.73
C ARG A 7 2.18 -3.31 4.02
N TYR A 8 1.02 -3.96 4.14
CA TYR A 8 0.68 -4.79 5.30
C TYR A 8 1.69 -5.91 5.58
N SER A 9 2.33 -6.45 4.54
CA SER A 9 3.30 -7.55 4.68
C SER A 9 4.71 -7.10 5.04
N ASN A 10 4.99 -5.79 5.16
CA ASN A 10 6.31 -5.31 5.56
C ASN A 10 6.59 -5.72 7.01
N LYS A 11 7.64 -6.52 7.23
CA LYS A 11 7.99 -7.04 8.55
C LYS A 11 8.60 -5.98 9.46
N GLU A 12 9.08 -4.86 8.92
CA GLU A 12 9.61 -3.74 9.70
C GLU A 12 8.57 -3.21 10.70
N LEU A 13 7.28 -3.28 10.34
CA LEU A 13 6.15 -2.89 11.18
C LEU A 13 5.97 -3.73 12.46
N ARG A 14 6.72 -4.83 12.60
CA ARG A 14 6.75 -5.65 13.82
C ARG A 14 7.67 -5.05 14.89
N ASN A 15 8.58 -4.16 14.50
CA ASN A 15 9.35 -3.38 15.43
C ASN A 15 8.44 -2.33 16.09
N ASP A 16 8.75 -1.98 17.33
CA ASP A 16 8.05 -0.88 17.99
C ASP A 16 8.43 0.48 17.36
N GLY A 17 7.59 1.49 17.55
CA GLY A 17 7.81 2.83 16.98
C GLY A 17 6.96 3.15 15.74
N TYR A 18 6.08 2.26 15.31
CA TYR A 18 5.13 2.51 14.22
C TYR A 18 3.68 2.50 14.71
N TYR A 19 2.87 3.38 14.13
CA TYR A 19 1.42 3.45 14.31
C TYR A 19 0.74 3.07 12.99
N PRO A 20 0.43 1.78 12.76
CA PRO A 20 0.00 1.31 11.45
C PRO A 20 -1.50 1.52 11.26
N VAL A 21 -1.89 2.24 10.21
CA VAL A 21 -3.28 2.54 9.84
C VAL A 21 -3.56 2.01 8.45
N GLY A 22 -4.59 1.18 8.32
CA GLY A 22 -5.01 0.69 7.02
C GLY A 22 -5.78 1.72 6.23
N ILE A 23 -5.42 1.89 4.96
CA ILE A 23 -6.14 2.74 4.01
C ILE A 23 -6.68 1.93 2.83
N SER A 24 -6.87 0.61 3.00
CA SER A 24 -7.42 -0.28 1.98
C SER A 24 -8.92 -0.49 2.16
N VAL A 25 -9.59 -1.01 1.13
CA VAL A 25 -11.03 -1.30 1.20
C VAL A 25 -11.35 -2.41 2.21
N GLY A 26 -10.45 -3.38 2.36
CA GLY A 26 -10.57 -4.48 3.32
C GLY A 26 -9.35 -4.58 4.24
N LYS A 27 -9.49 -5.35 5.33
CA LYS A 27 -8.41 -5.70 6.25
C LYS A 27 -7.64 -6.95 5.78
N PRO A 28 -6.36 -7.10 6.12
CA PRO A 28 -5.63 -8.33 5.82
C PRO A 28 -6.26 -9.52 6.51
N ARG A 29 -6.35 -10.65 5.78
CA ARG A 29 -6.83 -11.94 6.30
C ARG A 29 -5.69 -12.83 6.81
N PHE A 30 -4.45 -12.47 6.50
CA PHE A 30 -3.25 -13.11 7.02
C PHE A 30 -2.81 -12.46 8.33
N SER A 31 -2.06 -13.19 9.16
CA SER A 31 -1.45 -12.64 10.36
C SER A 31 -0.30 -11.70 10.00
N THR A 32 -0.40 -10.44 10.39
CA THR A 32 0.63 -9.40 10.20
C THR A 32 1.79 -9.55 11.19
N GLY A 33 1.49 -10.02 12.40
CA GLY A 33 2.45 -10.08 13.52
C GLY A 33 2.64 -8.73 14.22
N TYR A 34 1.76 -7.76 13.96
CA TYR A 34 1.68 -6.46 14.62
C TYR A 34 0.23 -5.99 14.63
N GLU A 35 -0.09 -5.02 15.48
CA GLU A 35 -1.44 -4.46 15.57
C GLU A 35 -1.68 -3.38 14.51
N ILE A 36 -2.79 -3.50 13.77
CA ILE A 36 -3.29 -2.41 12.92
C ILE A 36 -4.23 -1.57 13.79
N ARG A 37 -3.82 -0.34 14.11
CA ARG A 37 -4.48 0.52 15.11
C ARG A 37 -5.87 0.93 14.68
N GLU A 38 -6.03 1.32 13.41
CA GLU A 38 -7.32 1.67 12.84
C GLU A 38 -7.38 1.50 11.31
N GLN A 39 -8.59 1.65 10.75
CA GLN A 39 -8.83 1.68 9.31
C GLN A 39 -9.40 3.04 8.91
N CYS A 40 -8.73 3.75 8.02
CA CYS A 40 -9.16 5.03 7.49
C CYS A 40 -9.77 4.88 6.09
N TYR A 41 -11.06 4.51 6.05
CA TYR A 41 -11.79 4.34 4.78
C TYR A 41 -11.96 5.64 3.97
N ALA A 42 -11.80 6.80 4.62
CA ALA A 42 -11.78 8.08 3.91
C ALA A 42 -10.62 8.15 2.89
N LEU A 43 -9.50 7.49 3.19
CA LEU A 43 -8.35 7.39 2.30
C LEU A 43 -8.39 6.15 1.40
N ALA A 44 -9.27 5.19 1.69
CA ALA A 44 -9.44 4.02 0.83
C ALA A 44 -10.00 4.39 -0.55
N PRO A 45 -9.61 3.67 -1.60
CA PRO A 45 -10.30 3.79 -2.88
C PRO A 45 -11.72 3.24 -2.75
N ARG A 46 -12.57 3.52 -3.74
CA ARG A 46 -13.89 2.88 -3.82
C ARG A 46 -13.76 1.49 -4.44
N TYR A 47 -14.71 0.61 -4.14
CA TYR A 47 -14.68 -0.76 -4.64
C TYR A 47 -14.79 -0.83 -6.18
N ASP A 48 -15.58 0.04 -6.78
CA ASP A 48 -15.73 0.16 -8.24
C ASP A 48 -14.45 0.59 -8.96
N MET A 49 -13.51 1.22 -8.25
CA MET A 49 -12.24 1.65 -8.81
C MET A 49 -11.24 0.51 -8.95
N LEU A 50 -11.40 -0.59 -8.21
CA LEU A 50 -10.40 -1.69 -8.17
C LEU A 50 -10.22 -2.42 -9.52
N LYS A 51 -11.13 -2.20 -10.47
CA LYS A 51 -11.08 -2.77 -11.83
C LYS A 51 -10.55 -1.79 -12.89
N LEU A 52 -10.24 -0.55 -12.50
CA LEU A 52 -9.79 0.49 -13.43
C LEU A 52 -8.30 0.35 -13.74
N GLY A 53 -7.91 0.81 -14.93
CA GLY A 53 -6.51 1.01 -15.27
C GLY A 53 -5.90 2.19 -14.51
N TYR A 54 -4.56 2.28 -14.49
CA TYR A 54 -3.82 3.27 -13.70
C TYR A 54 -4.31 4.73 -13.89
N GLU A 55 -4.42 5.18 -15.14
CA GLU A 55 -4.79 6.58 -15.45
C GLU A 55 -6.20 6.93 -14.97
N GLU A 56 -7.18 6.08 -15.30
CA GLU A 56 -8.57 6.25 -14.86
C GLU A 56 -8.69 6.17 -13.34
N TYR A 57 -7.96 5.24 -12.72
CA TYR A 57 -7.92 5.08 -11.28
C TYR A 57 -7.38 6.34 -10.61
N LYS A 58 -6.26 6.88 -11.09
CA LYS A 58 -5.62 8.07 -10.55
C LYS A 58 -6.57 9.26 -10.60
N ALA A 59 -7.17 9.51 -11.76
CA ALA A 59 -8.14 10.60 -11.92
C ALA A 59 -9.34 10.46 -10.96
N GLU A 60 -9.94 9.26 -10.87
CA GLU A 60 -11.08 9.00 -9.98
C GLU A 60 -10.71 9.05 -8.49
N TYR A 61 -9.48 8.65 -8.15
CA TYR A 61 -8.98 8.69 -6.78
C TYR A 61 -8.76 10.13 -6.32
N PHE A 62 -8.13 10.97 -7.14
CA PHE A 62 -7.89 12.37 -6.82
C PHE A 62 -9.21 13.13 -6.71
N LYS A 63 -10.10 12.94 -7.68
CA LYS A 63 -11.46 13.50 -7.65
C LYS A 63 -12.23 13.08 -6.39
N LYS A 64 -12.05 11.84 -5.91
CA LYS A 64 -12.64 11.38 -4.65
C LYS A 64 -12.08 12.18 -3.46
N LEU A 65 -10.76 12.34 -3.36
CA LEU A 65 -10.12 13.08 -2.27
C LEU A 65 -10.56 14.55 -2.28
N ASP A 66 -10.57 15.19 -3.45
CA ASP A 66 -11.02 16.57 -3.64
C ASP A 66 -12.49 16.74 -3.25
N LYS A 67 -13.34 15.76 -3.61
CA LYS A 67 -14.76 15.74 -3.22
C LYS A 67 -14.96 15.61 -1.70
N ILE A 68 -14.05 14.92 -0.98
CA ILE A 68 -14.07 14.88 0.48
C ILE A 68 -13.66 16.25 1.05
N GLY A 69 -12.76 16.94 0.35
CA GLY A 69 -12.25 18.27 0.68
C GLY A 69 -10.84 18.18 1.25
N VAL A 70 -9.94 19.02 0.71
CA VAL A 70 -8.51 19.04 1.04
C VAL A 70 -8.28 19.20 2.54
N ASP A 71 -8.88 20.23 3.15
CA ASP A 71 -8.75 20.50 4.59
C ASP A 71 -9.25 19.34 5.46
N LYS A 72 -10.29 18.64 5.00
CA LYS A 72 -10.85 17.49 5.73
C LYS A 72 -9.90 16.30 5.68
N ILE A 73 -9.28 16.04 4.53
CA ILE A 73 -8.26 14.99 4.39
C ILE A 73 -7.04 15.32 5.24
N ILE A 74 -6.54 16.56 5.19
CA ILE A 74 -5.42 17.02 6.02
C ILE A 74 -5.74 16.86 7.50
N GLY A 75 -6.91 17.31 7.94
CA GLY A 75 -7.34 17.17 9.34
C GLY A 75 -7.50 15.72 9.80
N ILE A 76 -7.89 14.80 8.90
CA ILE A 76 -7.90 13.36 9.21
C ILE A 76 -6.48 12.87 9.48
N VAL A 77 -5.54 13.15 8.57
CA VAL A 77 -4.15 12.70 8.71
C VAL A 77 -3.48 13.32 9.93
N GLN A 78 -3.69 14.61 10.20
CA GLN A 78 -3.19 15.28 11.40
C GLN A 78 -3.71 14.64 12.69
N ARG A 79 -4.98 14.22 12.74
CA ARG A 79 -5.51 13.50 13.91
C ARG A 79 -4.90 12.11 14.07
N LEU A 80 -4.65 11.40 12.97
CA LEU A 80 -3.97 10.10 13.01
C LEU A 80 -2.52 10.26 13.47
N ASP A 81 -1.82 11.28 13.00
CA ASP A 81 -0.45 11.58 13.41
C ASP A 81 -0.40 11.99 14.89
N ALA A 82 -1.31 12.84 15.35
CA ALA A 82 -1.39 13.22 16.76
C ALA A 82 -1.54 11.99 17.70
N LYS A 83 -2.41 11.03 17.35
CA LYS A 83 -2.53 9.77 18.09
C LYS A 83 -1.26 8.94 18.04
N ALA A 84 -0.55 8.94 16.92
CA ALA A 84 0.73 8.25 16.81
C ALA A 84 1.79 8.89 17.74
N GLN A 85 1.84 10.22 17.78
CA GLN A 85 2.75 10.98 18.63
C GLN A 85 2.43 10.83 20.13
N GLU A 86 1.17 10.64 20.52
CA GLU A 86 0.78 10.33 21.92
C GLU A 86 1.45 9.03 22.43
N GLU A 87 1.82 8.13 21.52
CA GLU A 87 2.51 6.88 21.82
C GLU A 87 4.00 6.90 21.41
N ASP A 88 4.56 8.06 21.05
CA ASP A 88 5.93 8.21 20.51
C ASP A 88 6.19 7.33 19.27
N LYS A 89 5.17 7.19 18.40
CA LYS A 89 5.20 6.35 17.19
C LYS A 89 5.05 7.18 15.92
N LYS A 90 5.59 6.64 14.83
CA LYS A 90 5.47 7.20 13.47
C LYS A 90 4.22 6.68 12.77
N LEU A 91 3.39 7.56 12.20
CA LEU A 91 2.21 7.16 11.44
C LEU A 91 2.60 6.45 10.13
N VAL A 92 2.01 5.27 9.88
CA VAL A 92 2.20 4.54 8.62
C VAL A 92 0.86 4.21 7.98
N LEU A 93 0.65 4.66 6.74
CA LEU A 93 -0.55 4.36 5.95
C LEU A 93 -0.35 3.11 5.09
N LEU A 94 -1.17 2.09 5.34
CA LEU A 94 -0.97 0.73 4.82
C LEU A 94 -1.93 0.34 3.70
N CYS A 95 -1.40 -0.36 2.71
CA CYS A 95 -2.16 -1.10 1.70
C CYS A 95 -1.57 -2.51 1.46
N PHE A 96 -2.12 -3.29 0.53
CA PHE A 96 -1.67 -4.64 0.21
C PHE A 96 -0.53 -4.69 -0.80
N GLU A 97 -0.56 -3.81 -1.80
CA GLU A 97 0.20 -4.02 -3.04
C GLU A 97 1.72 -3.93 -2.84
N ASP A 98 2.48 -4.80 -3.52
CA ASP A 98 3.94 -4.75 -3.54
C ASP A 98 4.43 -3.91 -4.73
N ILE A 99 4.69 -2.63 -4.50
CA ILE A 99 5.12 -1.65 -5.52
C ILE A 99 6.58 -1.80 -5.94
N ARG A 100 7.33 -2.74 -5.33
CA ARG A 100 8.68 -3.07 -5.77
C ARG A 100 8.69 -3.89 -7.06
N LYS A 101 7.53 -4.45 -7.42
CA LYS A 101 7.33 -5.08 -8.73
C LYS A 101 7.04 -3.98 -9.75
N PRO A 102 7.82 -3.85 -10.83
CA PRO A 102 7.69 -2.74 -11.79
C PRO A 102 6.29 -2.59 -12.40
N GLU A 103 5.56 -3.69 -12.56
CA GLU A 103 4.20 -3.73 -13.10
C GLU A 103 3.13 -3.27 -12.11
N ASN A 104 3.46 -3.20 -10.82
CA ASN A 104 2.52 -2.89 -9.76
C ASN A 104 2.53 -1.40 -9.41
N TRP A 105 1.35 -0.86 -9.19
CA TRP A 105 1.12 0.47 -8.64
C TRP A 105 0.08 0.38 -7.53
N CYS A 106 0.03 1.39 -6.64
CA CYS A 106 -0.86 1.34 -5.49
C CYS A 106 -1.46 2.71 -5.18
N HIS A 107 -2.68 2.73 -4.65
CA HIS A 107 -3.32 3.98 -4.24
C HIS A 107 -2.58 4.70 -3.11
N ARG A 108 -1.78 4.01 -2.30
CA ARG A 108 -1.00 4.66 -1.23
C ARG A 108 0.06 5.62 -1.80
N THR A 109 0.67 5.28 -2.94
CA THR A 109 1.64 6.17 -3.60
C THR A 109 0.93 7.28 -4.34
N LEU A 110 -0.25 7.01 -4.92
CA LEU A 110 -1.13 8.06 -5.45
C LEU A 110 -1.57 9.04 -4.37
N PHE A 111 -1.86 8.55 -3.15
CA PHE A 111 -2.17 9.41 -2.02
C PHE A 111 -0.98 10.28 -1.63
N ALA A 112 0.23 9.73 -1.59
CA ALA A 112 1.45 10.50 -1.33
C ALA A 112 1.67 11.60 -2.39
N GLU A 113 1.43 11.29 -3.66
CA GLU A 113 1.48 12.27 -4.75
C GLU A 113 0.44 13.39 -4.56
N TRP A 114 -0.82 13.02 -4.30
CA TRP A 114 -1.89 13.99 -4.04
C TRP A 114 -1.57 14.85 -2.81
N TRP A 115 -1.02 14.26 -1.74
CA TRP A 115 -0.63 14.95 -0.52
C TRP A 115 0.46 15.98 -0.78
N LEU A 116 1.51 15.61 -1.52
CA LEU A 116 2.57 16.52 -1.92
C LEU A 116 2.03 17.71 -2.71
N ALA A 117 1.14 17.45 -3.67
CA ALA A 117 0.54 18.50 -4.50
C ALA A 117 -0.28 19.54 -3.70
N HIS A 118 -0.88 19.14 -2.57
CA HIS A 118 -1.75 20.01 -1.77
C HIS A 118 -1.11 20.58 -0.52
N THR A 119 -0.07 19.95 0.02
CA THR A 119 0.57 20.35 1.28
C THR A 119 2.03 20.77 1.12
N GLY A 120 2.69 20.35 0.03
CA GLY A 120 4.13 20.48 -0.14
C GLY A 120 4.97 19.51 0.70
N GLU A 121 4.35 18.67 1.55
CA GLU A 121 5.04 17.66 2.34
C GLU A 121 5.21 16.36 1.56
N VAL A 122 6.39 15.75 1.63
CA VAL A 122 6.67 14.45 1.01
C VAL A 122 6.31 13.33 2.00
N ILE A 123 5.55 12.34 1.53
CA ILE A 123 5.34 11.09 2.26
C ILE A 123 6.19 10.01 1.60
N GLU A 124 7.16 9.49 2.36
CA GLU A 124 8.07 8.45 1.88
C GLU A 124 7.48 7.05 2.09
N GLU A 125 7.82 6.13 1.19
CA GLU A 125 7.54 4.71 1.39
C GLU A 125 8.56 4.15 2.40
N MET A 126 8.08 3.32 3.33
CA MET A 126 8.92 2.63 4.29
C MET A 126 9.95 1.73 3.60
N PRO A 127 11.19 1.67 4.12
CA PRO A 127 12.13 0.64 3.70
C PRO A 127 11.56 -0.75 4.01
N GLU A 128 11.85 -1.70 3.13
CA GLU A 128 11.39 -3.08 3.29
C GLU A 128 12.48 -3.91 3.97
N ALA A 129 12.11 -4.62 5.05
CA ALA A 129 13.04 -5.48 5.78
C ALA A 129 13.54 -6.69 4.97
N ASP A 130 12.76 -7.13 3.98
CA ASP A 130 13.11 -8.27 3.13
C ASP A 130 13.53 -7.83 1.72
N ALA A 131 14.68 -8.32 1.24
CA ALA A 131 15.04 -8.20 -0.17
C ALA A 131 14.00 -8.90 -1.08
N LEU A 132 13.80 -8.38 -2.30
CA LEU A 132 13.02 -9.08 -3.31
C LEU A 132 13.63 -10.47 -3.53
N LYS A 133 12.88 -11.53 -3.23
CA LYS A 133 13.26 -12.88 -3.65
C LYS A 133 13.25 -12.88 -5.18
N GLN A 134 14.40 -13.10 -5.80
CA GLN A 134 14.48 -13.27 -7.25
C GLN A 134 13.51 -14.39 -7.66
N PRO A 135 12.76 -14.22 -8.76
CA PRO A 135 11.92 -15.29 -9.26
C PRO A 135 12.80 -16.52 -9.49
N LYS A 136 12.44 -17.65 -8.87
CA LYS A 136 13.09 -18.93 -9.17
C LYS A 136 12.93 -19.16 -10.66
N ALA A 137 14.05 -19.31 -11.38
CA ALA A 137 14.06 -19.65 -12.79
C ALA A 137 13.09 -20.82 -13.01
N ALA A 138 12.09 -20.62 -13.86
CA ALA A 138 11.19 -21.69 -14.26
C ALA A 138 12.04 -22.81 -14.85
N LYS A 139 11.90 -24.03 -14.32
CA LYS A 139 12.51 -25.20 -14.95
C LYS A 139 11.94 -25.32 -16.37
N PRO A 140 12.77 -25.54 -17.41
CA PRO A 140 12.26 -25.81 -18.75
C PRO A 140 11.31 -27.01 -18.69
N PRO A 141 10.22 -27.00 -19.48
CA PRO A 141 9.32 -28.15 -19.55
C PRO A 141 10.08 -29.37 -20.08
N GLU A 142 10.02 -30.49 -19.36
CA GLU A 142 10.55 -31.77 -19.81
C GLU A 142 9.77 -32.23 -21.07
N GLU A 143 10.46 -32.29 -22.21
CA GLU A 143 9.95 -32.90 -23.43
C GLU A 143 9.70 -34.40 -23.19
N LYS A 144 8.43 -34.81 -23.22
CA LYS A 144 8.08 -36.23 -23.34
C LYS A 144 8.39 -36.68 -24.76
N VAL A 145 9.46 -37.47 -24.91
CA VAL A 145 9.76 -38.20 -26.14
C VAL A 145 8.72 -39.32 -26.28
N GLU A 146 7.78 -39.12 -27.19
CA GLU A 146 6.81 -40.14 -27.60
C GLU A 146 7.51 -41.12 -28.54
N GLN A 147 7.90 -42.29 -28.02
CA GLN A 147 8.40 -43.39 -28.84
C GLN A 147 7.24 -44.00 -29.64
N LEU A 148 7.07 -43.57 -30.88
CA LEU A 148 6.46 -44.39 -31.92
C LEU A 148 7.47 -45.46 -32.36
N SER A 149 7.21 -46.71 -31.99
CA SER A 149 7.73 -47.87 -32.71
C SER A 149 6.55 -48.61 -33.35
N LEU A 150 6.31 -48.28 -34.62
CA LEU A 150 5.71 -49.18 -35.60
C LEU A 150 6.73 -50.30 -35.88
N LEU A 151 6.33 -51.56 -35.62
CA LEU A 151 6.47 -52.75 -36.49
C LEU A 151 6.07 -54.00 -35.69
#